data_AF-A0AA42N0M7-F1
#
_entry.id   AF-A0AA42N0M7-F1
#
_cell.length_a   1.000
_cell.length_b   1.000
_cell.length_c   1.000
_cell.angle_alpha   90.00
_cell.angle_beta   90.00
_cell.angle_gamma   90.00
#
_symmetry.space_group_name_H-M   'P 1'
#
loop_
_entity.id
_entity.type
_entity.pdbx_description
1 polymer ?
#
loop_
_entity_poly.entity_id
_entity_poly.type
_entity_poly.pdbx_seq_one_letter_code
_entity_poly.pdbx_strand_id
1 'polypeptide(L)'
;MSPVIERLILQIAYVCLHITAQGKWHAHLAIQSHVNAIDVYLLPANTDYHSDARPERAYSQAVYYHDTPGYDWEKPEQQEARIGAELLAMLADLEPFLGPEGAEVAA
;
A
#
# COMPACT_ATOMS: atom_id res chain seq x y z
N MET A 1 -8.92 13.69 -5.32
CA MET A 1 -7.67 12.94 -5.49
C MET A 1 -7.01 13.39 -6.78
N SER A 2 -5.69 13.57 -6.82
CA SER A 2 -5.02 13.99 -8.05
C SER A 2 -4.74 12.79 -8.97
N PRO A 3 -4.60 12.99 -10.29
CA PRO A 3 -4.25 11.91 -11.22
C PRO A 3 -2.91 11.24 -10.92
N VAL A 4 -1.98 11.92 -10.24
CA VAL A 4 -0.68 11.34 -9.83
C VAL A 4 -0.89 10.33 -8.71
N ILE A 5 -1.66 10.70 -7.68
CA ILE A 5 -2.01 9.81 -6.57
C ILE A 5 -2.76 8.57 -7.06
N GLU A 6 -3.72 8.74 -7.98
CA GLU A 6 -4.46 7.62 -8.57
C GLU A 6 -3.54 6.64 -9.29
N ARG A 7 -2.55 7.13 -10.07
CA ARG A 7 -1.57 6.27 -10.75
C ARG A 7 -0.71 5.50 -9.75
N LEU A 8 -0.24 6.14 -8.69
CA LEU A 8 0.55 5.48 -7.65
C LEU A 8 -0.25 4.38 -6.95
N ILE A 9 -1.53 4.62 -6.65
CA ILE A 9 -2.41 3.59 -6.06
C ILE A 9 -2.57 2.40 -7.02
N LEU A 10 -2.75 2.65 -8.32
CA LEU A 10 -2.84 1.58 -9.31
C LEU A 10 -1.53 0.79 -9.43
N GLN A 11 -0.37 1.46 -9.35
CA GLN A 11 0.94 0.79 -9.30
C GLN A 11 1.08 -0.08 -8.05
N ILE A 12 0.65 0.41 -6.88
CA ILE A 12 0.64 -0.37 -5.63
C ILE A 12 -0.27 -1.61 -5.77
N ALA A 13 -1.46 -1.44 -6.34
CA ALA A 13 -2.38 -2.55 -6.61
C ALA A 13 -1.76 -3.60 -7.53
N TYR A 14 -1.08 -3.14 -8.58
CA TYR A 14 -0.35 -4.01 -9.50
C TYR A 14 0.77 -4.77 -8.78
N VAL A 15 1.59 -4.09 -7.96
CA VAL A 15 2.67 -4.72 -7.19
C VAL A 15 2.10 -5.77 -6.21
N CYS A 16 1.02 -5.45 -5.50
CA CYS A 16 0.35 -6.40 -4.60
C CYS A 16 -0.14 -7.66 -5.33
N LEU A 17 -0.68 -7.51 -6.55
CA LEU A 17 -1.07 -8.63 -7.38
C LEU A 17 0.12 -9.52 -7.72
N HIS A 18 1.26 -8.94 -8.12
CA HIS A 18 2.48 -9.68 -8.42
C HIS A 18 3.10 -10.36 -7.20
N ILE A 19 3.10 -9.70 -6.03
CA ILE A 19 3.52 -10.31 -4.77
C ILE A 19 2.67 -11.55 -4.46
N THR A 20 1.35 -11.43 -4.62
CA THR A 20 0.41 -12.52 -4.36
C THR A 20 0.56 -13.68 -5.35
N ALA A 21 0.76 -13.38 -6.64
CA ALA A 21 0.91 -14.38 -7.69
C ALA A 21 2.13 -15.31 -7.49
N GLN A 22 3.16 -14.86 -6.76
CA GLN A 22 4.33 -15.67 -6.43
C GLN A 22 4.03 -16.79 -5.41
N GLY A 23 2.89 -16.74 -4.71
CA GLY A 23 2.48 -17.76 -3.74
C GLY A 23 3.30 -17.80 -2.44
N LYS A 24 4.20 -16.82 -2.21
CA LYS A 24 4.97 -16.68 -0.96
C LYS A 24 4.27 -15.82 0.09
N TRP A 25 3.45 -14.87 -0.37
CA TRP A 25 2.79 -13.88 0.46
C TRP A 25 1.35 -13.71 0.01
N HIS A 26 0.47 -13.37 0.96
CA HIS A 26 -0.84 -12.80 0.68
C HIS A 26 -0.71 -11.29 0.81
N ALA A 27 -0.76 -10.56 -0.32
CA ALA A 27 -0.79 -9.11 -0.28
C ALA A 27 -2.23 -8.62 -0.20
N HIS A 28 -2.50 -7.78 0.80
CA HIS A 28 -3.80 -7.16 0.99
C HIS A 28 -3.68 -5.67 0.70
N LEU A 29 -4.59 -5.15 -0.11
CA LEU A 29 -4.75 -3.72 -0.38
C LEU A 29 -6.19 -3.33 -0.03
N ALA A 30 -6.35 -2.31 0.79
CA ALA A 30 -7.65 -1.74 1.14
C ALA A 30 -7.65 -0.23 0.89
N ILE A 31 -8.67 0.25 0.16
CA ILE A 31 -8.97 1.67 -0.01
C ILE A 31 -10.14 2.00 0.92
N GLN A 32 -9.87 2.75 1.97
CA GLN A 32 -10.81 3.00 3.05
C GLN A 32 -11.36 4.43 2.96
N SER A 33 -12.46 4.62 2.22
CA SER A 33 -13.06 5.94 2.02
C SER A 33 -13.56 6.63 3.29
N HIS A 34 -13.88 5.87 4.35
CA HIS A 34 -14.39 6.43 5.61
C HIS A 34 -13.30 7.07 6.49
N VAL A 35 -12.04 6.70 6.27
CA VAL A 35 -10.86 7.29 6.95
C VAL A 35 -9.86 7.89 5.96
N ASN A 36 -10.22 7.94 4.67
CA ASN A 36 -9.39 8.44 3.58
C ASN A 36 -7.99 7.81 3.55
N ALA A 37 -7.91 6.48 3.65
CA ALA A 37 -6.62 5.78 3.73
C ALA A 37 -6.45 4.70 2.65
N ILE A 38 -5.21 4.51 2.20
CA ILE A 38 -4.76 3.35 1.44
C ILE A 38 -3.93 2.50 2.40
N ASP A 39 -4.41 1.30 2.74
CA ASP A 39 -3.75 0.37 3.65
C ASP A 39 -3.24 -0.84 2.88
N VAL A 40 -1.97 -1.17 3.06
CA VAL A 40 -1.33 -2.35 2.50
C VAL A 40 -0.70 -3.16 3.63
N TYR A 41 -0.93 -4.47 3.61
CA TYR A 41 -0.20 -5.37 4.49
C TYR A 41 0.04 -6.72 3.83
N LEU A 42 1.13 -7.37 4.26
CA LEU A 42 1.54 -8.68 3.75
C LEU A 42 1.51 -9.72 4.87
N LEU A 43 0.94 -10.88 4.56
CA LEU A 43 0.92 -12.06 5.43
C LEU A 43 1.67 -13.21 4.75
N PRO A 44 2.40 -14.07 5.50
CA PRO A 44 2.97 -15.29 4.94
C PRO A 44 1.91 -16.16 4.25
N ALA A 45 2.26 -16.82 3.14
CA ALA A 45 1.29 -17.65 2.40
C ALA A 45 0.67 -18.80 3.23
N ASN A 46 1.38 -19.27 4.25
CA ASN A 46 0.92 -20.30 5.19
C ASN A 46 0.12 -19.75 6.38
N THR A 47 -0.29 -18.47 6.34
CA THR A 47 -1.10 -17.88 7.40
C THR A 47 -2.43 -18.61 7.54
N ASP A 48 -2.72 -19.08 8.76
CA ASP A 48 -4.00 -19.68 9.10
C ASP A 48 -5.04 -18.59 9.44
N TYR A 49 -5.96 -18.34 8.52
CA TYR A 49 -7.05 -17.36 8.69
C TYR A 49 -8.19 -17.85 9.59
N HIS A 50 -8.19 -19.11 10.01
CA HIS A 50 -9.18 -19.68 10.92
C HIS A 50 -8.75 -19.66 12.38
N SER A 51 -7.50 -19.26 12.64
CA SER A 51 -6.99 -19.08 13.99
C SER A 51 -7.55 -17.79 14.62
N ASP A 52 -7.87 -17.85 15.92
CA ASP A 52 -8.21 -16.67 16.72
C ASP A 52 -6.98 -15.79 17.01
N ALA A 53 -5.76 -16.29 16.73
CA ALA A 53 -4.55 -15.53 16.89
C ALA A 53 -4.41 -14.49 15.76
N ARG A 54 -4.07 -13.25 16.13
CA ARG A 54 -3.77 -12.21 15.13
C ARG A 54 -2.50 -12.61 14.36
N PRO A 55 -2.55 -12.74 13.03
CA PRO A 55 -1.38 -13.15 12.28
C PRO A 55 -0.32 -12.05 12.27
N GLU A 56 0.94 -12.45 12.35
CA GLU A 56 2.07 -11.54 12.26
C GLU A 56 2.22 -11.06 10.81
N ARG A 57 2.26 -9.73 10.65
CA ARG A 57 2.40 -9.08 9.35
C ARG A 57 3.87 -8.88 9.05
N ALA A 58 4.32 -9.35 7.89
CA ALA A 58 5.68 -9.09 7.42
C ALA A 58 5.87 -7.64 6.95
N TYR A 59 4.77 -7.00 6.56
CA TYR A 59 4.70 -5.59 6.19
C TYR A 59 3.30 -5.06 6.51
N SER A 60 3.21 -3.80 6.94
CA SER A 60 1.94 -3.11 7.15
C SER A 60 2.17 -1.61 7.12
N GLN A 61 1.48 -0.90 6.23
CA GLN A 61 1.55 0.55 6.13
C GLN A 61 0.22 1.12 5.62
N ALA A 62 -0.19 2.24 6.21
CA ALA A 62 -1.36 2.99 5.77
C ALA A 62 -0.95 4.43 5.41
N VAL A 63 -1.44 4.92 4.27
CA VAL A 63 -1.22 6.29 3.78
C VAL A 63 -2.56 7.02 3.73
N TYR A 64 -2.62 8.16 4.42
CA TYR A 64 -3.83 8.97 4.54
C TYR A 64 -3.82 10.08 3.50
N TYR A 65 -4.79 10.03 2.58
CA TYR A 65 -4.92 10.96 1.46
C TYR A 65 -5.87 12.12 1.71
N HIS A 66 -6.52 12.19 2.87
CA HIS A 66 -7.17 13.38 3.40
C HIS A 66 -7.07 13.40 4.92
N ASP A 67 -6.83 14.58 5.49
CA ASP A 67 -6.89 14.76 6.93
C ASP A 67 -8.33 14.66 7.44
N THR A 68 -8.43 14.26 8.71
CA THR A 68 -9.69 14.22 9.44
C THR A 68 -10.26 15.65 9.51
N PRO A 69 -11.58 15.86 9.36
CA PRO A 69 -12.17 17.20 9.38
C PRO A 69 -11.72 18.00 10.61
N GLY A 70 -11.01 19.12 10.39
CA GLY A 70 -10.51 20.01 11.45
C GLY A 70 -9.01 20.35 11.42
N TYR A 71 -8.22 19.72 10.54
CA TYR A 71 -6.76 19.95 10.41
C TYR A 71 -6.33 20.42 9.00
N ASP A 72 -7.17 21.16 8.27
CA ASP A 72 -6.85 21.70 6.93
C ASP A 72 -5.87 22.89 6.98
N TRP A 73 -4.65 22.70 7.48
CA TRP A 73 -3.59 23.72 7.45
C TRP A 73 -2.64 23.57 6.26
N GLU A 74 -2.62 22.40 5.61
CA GLU A 74 -1.83 22.16 4.39
C GLU A 74 -2.56 22.69 3.14
N LYS A 75 -1.81 23.31 2.23
CA LYS A 75 -2.34 23.67 0.91
C LYS A 75 -2.48 22.40 0.05
N PRO A 76 -3.41 22.37 -0.93
CA PRO A 76 -3.62 21.20 -1.79
C PRO A 76 -2.34 20.66 -2.45
N GLU A 77 -1.44 21.53 -2.89
CA GLU A 77 -0.17 21.13 -3.51
C GLU A 77 0.80 20.47 -2.52
N GLN A 78 0.76 20.86 -1.24
CA GLN A 78 1.60 20.27 -0.19
C GLN A 78 1.05 18.90 0.20
N GLN A 79 -0.26 18.79 0.29
CA GLN A 79 -0.96 17.54 0.54
C GLN A 79 -0.67 16.53 -0.57
N GLU A 80 -0.78 16.93 -1.84
CA GLU A 80 -0.46 16.06 -2.98
C GLU A 80 1.01 15.60 -2.95
N ALA A 81 1.96 16.50 -2.69
CA ALA A 81 3.38 16.15 -2.61
C ALA A 81 3.67 15.17 -1.47
N ARG A 82 3.07 15.38 -0.29
CA ARG A 82 3.21 14.50 0.88
C ARG A 82 2.65 13.10 0.59
N ILE A 83 1.40 13.01 0.13
CA ILE A 83 0.76 11.73 -0.20
C ILE A 83 1.56 11.01 -1.30
N GLY A 84 2.01 11.73 -2.32
CA GLY A 84 2.83 11.17 -3.38
C GLY A 84 4.13 10.56 -2.86
N ALA A 85 4.84 11.27 -1.96
CA ALA A 85 6.05 10.76 -1.33
C ALA A 85 5.79 9.52 -0.46
N GLU A 86 4.71 9.51 0.31
CA GLU A 86 4.33 8.36 1.15
C GLU A 86 3.96 7.13 0.31
N LEU A 87 3.23 7.29 -0.80
CA LEU A 87 2.90 6.19 -1.71
C LEU A 87 4.12 5.67 -2.47
N LEU A 88 5.05 6.56 -2.86
CA LEU A 88 6.33 6.15 -3.45
C LEU A 88 7.19 5.35 -2.45
N ALA A 89 7.22 5.78 -1.18
CA ALA A 89 7.89 5.03 -0.13
C ALA A 89 7.25 3.64 0.07
N MET A 90 5.91 3.55 0.06
CA MET A 90 5.20 2.27 0.09
C MET A 90 5.60 1.35 -1.07
N LEU A 91 5.72 1.87 -2.29
CA LEU A 91 6.19 1.09 -3.45
C LEU A 91 7.62 0.56 -3.23
N ALA A 92 8.53 1.41 -2.75
CA ALA A 92 9.90 1.01 -2.46
C ALA A 92 9.97 -0.06 -1.35
N ASP A 93 9.13 0.06 -0.32
CA ASP A 93 9.07 -0.93 0.76
C ASP A 93 8.52 -2.29 0.30
N LEU A 94 7.69 -2.30 -0.74
CA LEU A 94 7.13 -3.53 -1.33
C LEU A 94 8.10 -4.22 -2.30
N GLU A 95 9.11 -3.51 -2.81
CA GLU A 95 10.08 -4.04 -3.78
C GLU A 95 10.80 -5.31 -3.30
N PRO A 96 11.26 -5.43 -2.04
CA PRO A 96 11.92 -6.66 -1.55
C PRO A 96 11.02 -7.91 -1.58
N PHE A 97 9.69 -7.73 -1.70
CA PHE A 97 8.73 -8.82 -1.79
C PHE A 97 8.41 -9.22 -3.23
N LEU A 98 8.85 -8.43 -4.22
CA LEU A 98 8.89 -8.82 -5.62
C LEU A 98 10.07 -9.77 -5.80
N GLY A 99 9.77 -11.03 -6.15
CA GLY A 99 10.80 -12.00 -6.49
C GLY A 99 11.62 -11.58 -7.71
N PRO A 100 12.61 -12.39 -8.14
CA PRO A 100 13.49 -12.06 -9.25
C PRO A 100 12.77 -11.77 -10.58
N GLU A 101 11.54 -12.25 -10.75
CA GLU A 101 10.69 -11.99 -11.93
C GLU A 101 9.85 -10.70 -11.82
N GLY A 102 9.73 -10.10 -10.64
CA GLY A 102 8.97 -8.87 -10.40
C GLY A 102 9.80 -7.59 -10.40
N ALA A 103 11.14 -7.71 -10.31
CA ALA A 103 12.06 -6.57 -10.28
C ALA A 103 12.08 -5.75 -11.59
N GLU A 104 11.74 -6.36 -12.74
CA GLU A 104 11.62 -5.64 -14.02
C GLU A 104 10.42 -4.68 -14.05
N VAL A 105 9.48 -4.78 -13.11
CA VAL A 105 8.29 -3.91 -13.09
C VAL A 105 8.44 -2.67 -12.19
N ALA A 106 9.49 -2.64 -11.36
CA ALA A 106 9.81 -1.47 -10.53
C ALA A 106 10.74 -0.46 -11.24
N ALA A 107 11.20 -0.76 -12.46
CA ALA A 107 12.14 0.03 -13.26
C ALA A 107 11.48 1.00 -14.25
#